data_AF-A0A528B4L4-F1
#
_entry.id   AF-A0A528B4L4-F1
#
_cell.length_a   1.000
_cell.length_b   1.000
_cell.length_c   1.000
_cell.angle_alpha   90.00
_cell.angle_beta   90.00
_cell.angle_gamma   90.00
#
_symmetry.space_group_name_H-M   'P 1'
#
loop_
_entity.id
_entity.type
_entity.pdbx_description
1 polymer ?
#
loop_
_entity_poly.entity_id
_entity_poly.type
_entity_poly.pdbx_seq_one_letter_code
_entity_poly.pdbx_strand_id
1 'polypeptide(L)'
;GPWRPATLGDLLASINTCPDRRAQLTSELDRTLDFSAWNKSNLRPRPRRDLPFAQLDSAIDEGHPYHPCFKARTGFDYTDHAAYGPEAGNAFQLAWLAVAPERLHSAFPTDEQAFWMHELGAETYTLLDERRAPLGDNARRFGLMPLHPWQWKTLQSSE
;
A
#
# COMPACT_ATOMS: atom_id res chain seq x y z
N GLY A 1 -5.12 -28.29 37.04
CA GLY A 1 -5.38 -29.05 35.80
C GLY A 1 -4.05 -29.43 35.16
N PRO A 2 -4.02 -30.39 34.22
CA PRO A 2 -2.80 -30.71 33.49
C PRO A 2 -2.31 -29.48 32.72
N TRP A 3 -1.00 -29.30 32.66
CA TRP A 3 -0.38 -28.25 31.87
C TRP A 3 -0.65 -28.49 30.38
N ARG A 4 -0.97 -27.42 29.65
CA ARG A 4 -1.06 -27.42 28.18
C ARG A 4 -0.38 -26.17 27.62
N PRO A 5 0.17 -26.23 26.39
CA PRO A 5 0.62 -25.03 25.69
C PRO A 5 -0.48 -23.98 25.55
N ALA A 6 -0.12 -22.71 25.67
CA ALA A 6 -1.01 -21.59 25.42
C ALA A 6 -1.26 -21.45 23.90
N THR A 7 -2.51 -21.19 23.55
CA THR A 7 -2.94 -20.85 22.19
C THR A 7 -2.89 -19.33 21.99
N LEU A 8 -3.01 -18.88 20.74
CA LEU A 8 -3.17 -17.45 20.44
C LEU A 8 -4.40 -16.86 21.15
N GLY A 9 -5.50 -17.62 21.21
CA GLY A 9 -6.71 -17.23 21.93
C GLY A 9 -6.47 -17.03 23.43
N ASP A 10 -5.67 -17.89 24.07
CA ASP A 10 -5.33 -17.73 25.49
C ASP A 10 -4.54 -16.44 25.73
N LEU A 11 -3.58 -16.11 24.85
CA LEU A 11 -2.81 -14.86 24.93
C LEU A 11 -3.72 -13.64 24.74
N LEU A 12 -4.59 -13.66 23.73
CA LEU A 12 -5.51 -12.55 23.44
C LEU A 12 -6.51 -12.32 24.57
N ALA A 13 -7.00 -13.40 25.20
CA ALA A 13 -7.87 -13.31 26.36
C ALA A 13 -7.17 -12.71 27.59
N SER A 14 -5.84 -12.89 27.72
CA SER A 14 -5.05 -12.32 28.81
C SER A 14 -4.79 -10.82 28.68
N ILE A 15 -4.95 -10.25 27.47
CA ILE A 15 -4.76 -8.82 27.24
C ILE A 15 -5.97 -8.04 27.77
N ASN A 16 -5.70 -7.12 28.69
CA ASN A 16 -6.70 -6.22 29.25
C ASN A 16 -7.01 -5.08 28.26
N THR A 17 -8.01 -5.29 27.41
CA THR A 17 -8.49 -4.32 26.42
C THR A 17 -9.99 -4.51 26.18
N CYS A 18 -10.65 -3.55 25.52
CA CYS A 18 -12.06 -3.68 25.20
C CYS A 18 -12.30 -4.73 24.11
N PRO A 19 -13.52 -5.31 24.03
CA PRO A 19 -13.83 -6.37 23.06
C PRO A 19 -13.50 -6.02 21.61
N ASP A 20 -13.82 -4.80 21.19
CA ASP A 20 -13.59 -4.35 19.80
C ASP A 20 -12.10 -4.31 19.45
N ARG A 21 -11.25 -3.81 20.36
CA ARG A 21 -9.80 -3.78 20.18
C ARG A 21 -9.20 -5.17 20.20
N ARG A 22 -9.73 -6.07 21.04
CA ARG A 22 -9.32 -7.48 21.02
C ARG A 22 -9.67 -8.13 19.69
N ALA A 23 -10.89 -7.93 19.19
CA ALA A 23 -11.32 -8.47 17.90
C ALA A 23 -10.48 -7.92 16.73
N GLN A 24 -10.18 -6.62 16.74
CA GLN A 24 -9.28 -6.00 15.77
C GLN A 24 -7.89 -6.65 15.80
N LEU A 25 -7.29 -6.78 16.99
CA LEU A 25 -5.97 -7.40 17.16
C LEU A 25 -5.97 -8.86 16.68
N THR A 26 -7.00 -9.64 17.02
CA THR A 26 -7.15 -11.02 16.53
C THR A 26 -7.13 -11.05 15.00
N SER A 27 -7.95 -10.21 14.35
CA SER A 27 -8.03 -10.13 12.90
C SER A 27 -6.68 -9.76 12.26
N GLU A 28 -5.95 -8.80 12.84
CA GLU A 28 -4.65 -8.39 12.33
C GLU A 28 -3.57 -9.48 12.45
N LEU A 29 -3.63 -10.29 13.51
CA LEU A 29 -2.74 -11.43 13.71
C LEU A 29 -3.07 -12.57 12.75
N ASP A 30 -4.35 -12.90 12.59
CA ASP A 30 -4.81 -13.90 11.62
C ASP A 30 -4.39 -13.50 10.21
N ARG A 31 -4.55 -12.23 9.83
CA ARG A 31 -4.08 -11.70 8.54
C ARG A 31 -2.58 -11.83 8.35
N THR A 32 -1.80 -11.58 9.40
CA THR A 32 -0.34 -11.75 9.35
C THR A 32 0.02 -13.21 9.10
N LEU A 33 -0.68 -14.16 9.73
CA LEU A 33 -0.49 -15.60 9.50
C LEU A 33 -0.87 -15.99 8.07
N ASP A 34 -2.05 -15.59 7.62
CA ASP A 34 -2.60 -15.87 6.29
C ASP A 34 -1.67 -15.39 5.17
N PHE A 35 -1.27 -14.13 5.22
CA PHE A 35 -0.40 -13.56 4.19
C PHE A 35 1.04 -14.07 4.26
N SER A 36 1.53 -14.45 5.44
CA SER A 36 2.83 -15.14 5.56
C SER A 36 2.78 -16.55 4.98
N ALA A 37 1.68 -17.29 5.19
CA ALA A 37 1.45 -18.59 4.60
C ALA A 37 1.30 -18.50 3.07
N TRP A 38 0.58 -17.47 2.59
CA TRP A 38 0.46 -17.18 1.17
C TRP A 38 1.82 -16.88 0.55
N ASN A 39 2.64 -16.00 1.16
CA ASN A 39 3.99 -15.68 0.68
C ASN A 39 4.84 -16.93 0.56
N LYS A 40 4.88 -17.77 1.61
CA LYS A 40 5.63 -19.03 1.61
C LYS A 40 5.19 -20.00 0.51
N SER A 41 3.91 -19.99 0.14
CA SER A 41 3.34 -20.92 -0.84
C SER A 41 3.46 -20.42 -2.28
N ASN A 42 3.48 -19.10 -2.49
CA ASN A 42 3.38 -18.49 -3.82
C ASN A 42 4.66 -17.79 -4.26
N LEU A 43 5.51 -17.35 -3.33
CA LEU A 43 6.75 -16.65 -3.64
C LEU A 43 7.94 -17.60 -3.57
N ARG A 44 8.89 -17.40 -4.48
CA ARG A 44 10.14 -18.15 -4.48
C ARG A 44 11.16 -17.44 -3.58
N PRO A 45 11.87 -18.17 -2.71
CA PRO A 45 13.02 -17.61 -2.00
C PRO A 45 14.03 -17.05 -3.00
N ARG A 46 14.48 -15.81 -2.78
CA ARG A 46 15.45 -15.13 -3.64
C ARG A 46 16.78 -14.99 -2.89
N PRO A 47 17.92 -15.40 -3.46
CA PRO A 47 19.23 -15.12 -2.88
C PRO A 47 19.43 -13.60 -2.80
N ARG A 48 19.57 -13.06 -1.58
CA ARG A 48 19.53 -11.60 -1.35
C ARG A 48 20.85 -10.89 -1.63
N ARG A 49 21.99 -11.59 -1.54
CA ARG A 49 23.33 -10.98 -1.44
C ARG A 49 23.68 -10.06 -2.61
N ASP A 50 23.24 -10.43 -3.81
CA ASP A 50 23.65 -9.76 -5.05
C ASP A 50 22.46 -9.03 -5.72
N LEU A 51 21.35 -8.83 -5.00
CA LEU A 51 20.17 -8.15 -5.54
C LEU A 51 20.36 -6.63 -5.56
N PRO A 52 19.92 -5.94 -6.63
CA PRO A 52 19.83 -4.48 -6.64
C PRO A 52 18.76 -3.98 -5.67
N PHE A 53 18.86 -2.72 -5.25
CA PHE A 53 18.07 -2.14 -4.16
C PHE A 53 16.57 -2.52 -4.17
N ALA A 54 15.83 -2.24 -5.24
CA ALA A 54 14.38 -2.52 -5.28
C ALA A 54 14.04 -4.02 -5.22
N GLN A 55 14.91 -4.88 -5.79
CA GLN A 55 14.72 -6.32 -5.71
C GLN A 55 15.10 -6.87 -4.34
N LEU A 56 16.10 -6.28 -3.68
CA LEU A 56 16.49 -6.60 -2.32
C LEU A 56 15.38 -6.22 -1.34
N ASP A 57 14.84 -5.01 -1.48
CA ASP A 57 13.76 -4.49 -0.65
C ASP A 57 12.53 -5.41 -0.70
N SER A 58 12.08 -5.76 -1.92
CA SER A 58 11.00 -6.73 -2.10
C SER A 58 11.35 -8.15 -1.64
N ALA A 59 12.63 -8.52 -1.48
CA ALA A 59 13.03 -9.85 -1.03
C ALA A 59 13.03 -10.01 0.51
N ILE A 60 12.81 -8.92 1.25
CA ILE A 60 12.65 -8.92 2.71
C ILE A 60 11.19 -9.25 3.03
N ASP A 61 10.95 -10.34 3.75
CA ASP A 61 9.60 -10.87 4.06
C ASP A 61 9.35 -10.96 5.57
N GLU A 62 10.40 -10.83 6.37
CA GLU A 62 10.38 -10.97 7.83
C GLU A 62 9.55 -9.87 8.53
N GLY A 63 9.38 -8.72 7.87
CA GLY A 63 8.66 -7.58 8.44
C GLY A 63 9.36 -6.98 9.66
N HIS A 64 8.58 -6.28 10.50
CA HIS A 64 9.13 -5.65 11.70
C HIS A 64 9.40 -6.70 12.80
N PRO A 65 10.63 -6.83 13.33
CA PRO A 65 11.03 -7.95 14.19
C PRO A 65 10.30 -8.02 15.54
N TYR A 66 9.70 -6.92 15.98
CA TYR A 66 9.01 -6.83 17.27
C TYR A 66 7.50 -6.61 17.19
N HIS A 67 6.95 -6.30 16.01
CA HIS A 67 5.53 -5.96 15.90
C HIS A 67 4.77 -7.19 15.40
N PRO A 68 3.87 -7.79 16.20
CA PRO A 68 3.32 -9.10 15.86
C PRO A 68 2.35 -9.06 14.67
N CYS A 69 1.75 -7.90 14.38
CA CYS A 69 0.86 -7.69 13.23
C CYS A 69 1.58 -7.08 12.01
N PHE A 70 2.86 -7.44 11.78
CA PHE A 70 3.71 -6.80 10.76
C PHE A 70 3.21 -6.94 9.30
N LYS A 71 2.22 -7.81 9.05
CA LYS A 71 1.66 -8.06 7.72
C LYS A 71 0.13 -8.06 7.72
N ALA A 72 -0.50 -7.33 8.65
CA ALA A 72 -1.97 -7.34 8.76
C ALA A 72 -2.69 -6.78 7.51
N ARG A 73 -2.12 -5.75 6.86
CA ARG A 73 -2.62 -5.13 5.62
C ARG A 73 -4.15 -4.98 5.58
N THR A 74 -4.70 -4.38 6.63
CA THR A 74 -6.14 -4.25 6.82
C THR A 74 -6.80 -3.65 5.57
N GLY A 75 -7.79 -4.36 5.01
CA GLY A 75 -8.49 -3.98 3.78
C GLY A 75 -8.01 -4.69 2.51
N PHE A 76 -6.86 -5.37 2.51
CA PHE A 76 -6.43 -6.20 1.40
C PHE A 76 -7.14 -7.56 1.42
N ASP A 77 -7.59 -8.01 0.26
CA ASP A 77 -7.83 -9.42 0.00
C ASP A 77 -6.56 -10.13 -0.54
N TYR A 78 -6.67 -11.42 -0.85
CA TYR A 78 -5.53 -12.17 -1.40
C TYR A 78 -5.11 -11.70 -2.79
N THR A 79 -6.02 -11.16 -3.59
CA THR A 79 -5.69 -10.63 -4.93
C THR A 79 -4.96 -9.30 -4.81
N ASP A 80 -5.37 -8.44 -3.87
CA ASP A 80 -4.68 -7.20 -3.55
C ASP A 80 -3.28 -7.48 -2.98
N HIS A 81 -3.17 -8.45 -2.07
CA HIS A 81 -1.87 -8.86 -1.52
C HIS A 81 -0.94 -9.43 -2.59
N ALA A 82 -1.46 -10.21 -3.53
CA ALA A 82 -0.68 -10.71 -4.65
C ALA A 82 -0.25 -9.58 -5.60
N ALA A 83 -1.13 -8.62 -5.90
CA ALA A 83 -0.85 -7.55 -6.86
C ALA A 83 0.05 -6.45 -6.29
N TYR A 84 -0.13 -6.09 -5.02
CA TYR A 84 0.42 -4.88 -4.42
C TYR A 84 1.28 -5.15 -3.18
N GLY A 85 1.35 -6.39 -2.72
CA GLY A 85 2.23 -6.76 -1.63
C GLY A 85 3.70 -6.54 -2.01
N PRO A 86 4.50 -5.81 -1.22
CA PRO A 86 5.91 -5.55 -1.54
C PRO A 86 6.71 -6.82 -1.80
N GLU A 87 6.40 -7.94 -1.13
CA GLU A 87 7.13 -9.20 -1.30
C GLU A 87 6.89 -9.86 -2.65
N ALA A 88 5.74 -9.57 -3.29
CA ALA A 88 5.46 -10.03 -4.64
C ALA A 88 6.31 -9.29 -5.68
N GLY A 89 6.81 -8.08 -5.37
CA GLY A 89 7.71 -7.32 -6.24
C GLY A 89 7.11 -6.93 -7.59
N ASN A 90 5.77 -6.91 -7.69
CA ASN A 90 5.07 -6.59 -8.93
C ASN A 90 5.11 -5.09 -9.20
N ALA A 91 5.28 -4.74 -10.48
CA ALA A 91 5.08 -3.38 -10.96
C ALA A 91 3.59 -3.15 -11.26
N PHE A 92 3.09 -1.96 -10.95
CA PHE A 92 1.73 -1.55 -11.25
C PHE A 92 1.70 -0.07 -11.66
N GLN A 93 0.67 0.31 -12.42
CA GLN A 93 0.46 1.69 -12.86
C GLN A 93 -0.34 2.45 -11.81
N LEU A 94 0.02 3.70 -11.54
CA LEU A 94 -0.75 4.56 -10.64
C LEU A 94 -2.02 5.08 -11.34
N ALA A 95 -3.09 5.23 -10.56
CA ALA A 95 -4.24 6.01 -10.98
C ALA A 95 -3.93 7.51 -10.83
N TRP A 96 -4.54 8.36 -11.64
CA TRP A 96 -4.33 9.80 -11.61
C TRP A 96 -5.64 10.54 -11.40
N LEU A 97 -5.68 11.40 -10.39
CA LEU A 97 -6.79 12.31 -10.15
C LEU A 97 -6.42 13.74 -10.54
N ALA A 98 -7.36 14.39 -11.22
CA ALA A 98 -7.38 15.84 -11.35
C ALA A 98 -8.14 16.41 -10.15
N VAL A 99 -7.45 17.17 -9.29
CA VAL A 99 -8.03 17.73 -8.06
C VAL A 99 -8.20 19.23 -8.22
N ALA A 100 -9.38 19.75 -7.86
CA ALA A 100 -9.66 21.18 -7.89
C ALA A 100 -8.64 21.95 -7.01
N PRO A 101 -8.12 23.10 -7.48
CA PRO A 101 -7.03 23.80 -6.78
C PRO A 101 -7.42 24.24 -5.36
N GLU A 102 -8.70 24.52 -5.09
CA GLU A 102 -9.18 24.88 -3.76
C GLU A 102 -9.16 23.70 -2.75
N ARG A 103 -9.00 22.47 -3.25
CA ARG A 103 -8.95 21.23 -2.46
C ARG A 103 -7.56 20.60 -2.42
N LEU A 104 -6.59 21.22 -3.08
CA LEU A 104 -5.23 20.69 -3.20
C LEU A 104 -4.23 21.69 -2.63
N HIS A 105 -3.38 21.20 -1.73
CA HIS A 105 -2.19 21.91 -1.33
C HIS A 105 -0.98 21.18 -1.87
N SER A 106 -0.19 21.85 -2.71
CA SER A 106 1.00 21.30 -3.35
C SER A 106 2.23 22.08 -2.91
N ALA A 107 3.31 21.37 -2.61
CA ALA A 107 4.61 21.94 -2.34
C ALA A 107 5.66 21.12 -3.11
N PHE A 108 6.32 21.76 -4.06
CA PHE A 108 7.33 21.14 -4.90
C PHE A 108 8.71 21.72 -4.58
N PRO A 109 9.79 20.92 -4.68
CA PRO A 109 11.15 21.41 -4.47
C PRO A 109 11.61 22.38 -5.59
N THR A 110 10.91 22.34 -6.73
CA THR A 110 11.15 23.17 -7.91
C THR A 110 9.83 23.70 -8.45
N ASP A 111 9.84 24.35 -9.62
CA ASP A 111 8.62 24.58 -10.38
C ASP A 111 7.84 23.28 -10.63
N GLU A 112 6.50 23.35 -10.59
CA GLU A 112 5.60 22.19 -10.71
C GLU A 112 5.82 21.44 -12.03
N GLN A 113 5.91 22.16 -13.15
CA GLN A 113 6.06 21.54 -14.45
C GLN A 113 7.43 20.86 -14.56
N ALA A 114 8.48 21.53 -14.09
CA ALA A 114 9.83 20.95 -14.06
C ALA A 114 9.88 19.67 -13.19
N PHE A 115 9.22 19.70 -12.03
CA PHE A 115 9.12 18.53 -11.14
C PHE A 115 8.45 17.36 -11.85
N TRP A 116 7.25 17.55 -12.42
CA TRP A 116 6.55 16.44 -13.07
C TRP A 116 7.23 15.91 -14.33
N MET A 117 7.84 16.79 -15.13
CA MET A 117 8.63 16.34 -16.29
C MET A 117 9.84 15.49 -15.86
N HIS A 118 10.45 15.79 -14.71
CA HIS A 118 11.54 14.98 -14.16
C HIS A 118 11.05 13.60 -13.67
N GLU A 119 9.98 13.58 -12.87
CA GLU A 119 9.47 12.35 -12.25
C GLU A 119 8.80 11.40 -13.26
N LEU A 120 8.06 11.94 -14.23
CA LEU A 120 7.22 11.15 -15.15
C LEU A 120 7.81 11.01 -16.56
N GLY A 121 8.77 11.87 -16.90
CA GLY A 121 9.19 12.10 -18.28
C GLY A 121 8.24 13.03 -19.04
N ALA A 122 8.77 13.63 -20.11
CA ALA A 122 8.03 14.62 -20.91
C ALA A 122 6.75 14.05 -21.55
N GLU A 123 6.80 12.84 -22.10
CA GLU A 123 5.66 12.20 -22.79
C GLU A 123 4.47 11.96 -21.83
N THR A 124 4.73 11.31 -20.69
CA THR A 124 3.70 11.03 -19.68
C THR A 124 3.10 12.32 -19.12
N TYR A 125 3.94 13.32 -18.83
CA TYR A 125 3.46 14.60 -18.34
C TYR A 125 2.58 15.31 -19.37
N THR A 126 2.99 15.38 -20.64
CA THR A 126 2.18 15.97 -21.71
C THR A 126 0.83 15.27 -21.82
N LEU A 127 0.78 13.94 -21.79
CA LEU A 127 -0.47 13.18 -21.83
C LEU A 127 -1.40 13.52 -20.65
N LEU A 128 -0.86 13.61 -19.45
CA LEU A 128 -1.65 13.95 -18.25
C LEU A 128 -2.12 15.41 -18.29
N ASP A 129 -1.28 16.32 -18.77
CA ASP A 129 -1.63 17.74 -18.87
C ASP A 129 -2.71 17.98 -19.91
N GLU A 130 -2.63 17.32 -21.08
CA GLU A 130 -3.67 17.36 -22.12
C GLU A 130 -5.02 16.85 -21.61
N ARG A 131 -5.03 15.78 -20.81
CA ARG A 131 -6.27 15.25 -20.21
C ARG A 131 -6.84 16.15 -19.11
N ARG A 132 -5.97 16.90 -18.42
CA ARG A 132 -6.33 17.80 -17.33
C ARG A 132 -6.80 19.17 -17.82
N ALA A 133 -6.25 19.66 -18.93
CA ALA A 133 -6.57 20.96 -19.52
C ALA A 133 -8.08 21.22 -19.69
N PRO A 134 -8.91 20.30 -20.24
CA PRO A 134 -10.34 20.57 -20.42
C PRO A 134 -11.16 20.57 -19.13
N LEU A 135 -10.60 20.11 -18.01
CA LEU A 135 -11.28 20.12 -16.70
C LEU A 135 -11.24 21.49 -16.04
N GLY A 136 -10.25 22.32 -16.42
CA GLY A 136 -10.05 23.68 -15.92
C GLY A 136 -10.61 24.76 -16.84
N ASP A 137 -10.67 25.98 -16.32
CA ASP A 137 -10.84 27.19 -17.11
C ASP A 137 -9.55 28.02 -17.10
N ASN A 138 -9.55 29.18 -17.77
CA ASN A 138 -8.37 30.06 -17.84
C ASN A 138 -7.85 30.54 -16.47
N ALA A 139 -8.63 30.42 -15.39
CA ALA A 139 -8.25 30.84 -14.04
C ALA A 139 -7.97 29.67 -13.09
N ARG A 140 -8.39 28.44 -13.43
CA ARG A 140 -8.30 27.26 -12.56
C ARG A 140 -7.67 26.09 -13.28
N ARG A 141 -6.39 25.86 -13.02
CA ARG A 141 -5.72 24.62 -13.38
C ARG A 141 -5.92 23.59 -12.27
N PHE A 142 -6.48 22.43 -12.61
CA PHE A 142 -6.55 21.31 -11.69
C PHE A 142 -5.13 20.81 -11.38
N GLY A 143 -4.90 20.29 -10.17
CA GLY A 143 -3.63 19.65 -9.83
C GLY A 143 -3.65 18.14 -10.13
N LEU A 144 -2.47 17.55 -10.31
CA LEU A 144 -2.31 16.10 -10.50
C LEU A 144 -2.02 15.43 -9.16
N MET A 145 -2.74 14.35 -8.86
CA MET A 145 -2.52 13.54 -7.66
C MET A 145 -2.43 12.05 -8.04
N PRO A 146 -1.26 11.41 -7.88
CA PRO A 146 -1.13 9.98 -8.12
C PRO A 146 -1.73 9.19 -6.96
N LEU A 147 -2.50 8.15 -7.28
CA LEU A 147 -3.14 7.25 -6.33
C LEU A 147 -2.71 5.81 -6.59
N HIS A 148 -2.55 5.06 -5.50
CA HIS A 148 -2.41 3.63 -5.57
C HIS A 148 -3.71 2.99 -6.13
N PRO A 149 -3.64 2.01 -7.06
CA PRO A 149 -4.83 1.39 -7.66
C PRO A 149 -5.83 0.81 -6.67
N TRP A 150 -5.34 0.19 -5.59
CA TRP A 150 -6.20 -0.28 -4.49
C TRP A 150 -7.02 0.86 -3.86
N GLN A 151 -6.40 2.02 -3.60
CA GLN A 151 -7.11 3.18 -3.04
C GLN A 151 -8.16 3.71 -4.02
N TRP A 152 -7.83 3.73 -5.32
CA TRP A 152 -8.76 4.14 -6.37
C TRP A 152 -10.01 3.25 -6.43
N LYS A 153 -9.82 1.92 -6.42
CA LYS A 153 -10.93 0.95 -6.37
C LYS A 153 -11.84 1.18 -5.16
N THR A 154 -11.25 1.40 -3.98
CA THR A 154 -12.02 1.67 -2.75
C THR A 154 -12.83 2.97 -2.85
N LEU A 155 -12.26 4.03 -3.43
CA LEU A 155 -12.96 5.30 -3.65
C LEU A 155 -14.13 5.12 -4.63
N GLN A 156 -13.95 4.39 -5.73
CA GLN A 156 -15.01 4.13 -6.71
C GLN A 156 -16.17 3.31 -6.14
N SER A 157 -15.91 2.43 -5.16
CA SER A 157 -16.95 1.63 -4.50
C SER A 157 -17.72 2.36 -3.40
N SER A 158 -17.29 3.57 -3.04
CA SER A 158 -17.88 4.38 -1.98
C SER A 158 -18.86 5.45 -2.51
N GLU A 159 -19.04 5.52 -3.83
CA GLU A 159 -20.08 6.30 -4.54
C GLU A 159 -21.30 5.42 -4.84
#